data_AF-A0A7G9TVZ5-F1
#
_entry.id   AF-A0A7G9TVZ5-F1
#
_cell.length_a   1.000
_cell.length_b   1.000
_cell.length_c   1.000
_cell.angle_alpha   90.00
_cell.angle_beta   90.00
_cell.angle_gamma   90.00
#
_symmetry.space_group_name_H-M   'P 1'
#
loop_
_entity.id
_entity.type
_entity.pdbx_description
1 polymer ?
#
loop_
_entity_poly.entity_id
_entity_poly.type
_entity_poly.pdbx_seq_one_letter_code
_entity_poly.pdbx_strand_id
1 'polypeptide(L)'
;MANHSQFGFQDASSPIMEELVEFHDHALMVALTICSLVLYLLALMLMEKLSSNTVDAQEVELIWTILPAIVLILLALPSLQILYMMDEIDEPDLTLKAIGHQWYWSYEYTDFKDLTFDSYMVPSTELPLGHFRLLEVDHRIIIPMESHVRIIVTANDVLHSWAVPTLGVKTDAIPGRLNQTSFITTRPGIFYGQCSEICGANHSYMPIVVESTPLTHFESWSSLLSS
;
A
#
# COMPACT_ATOMS: atom_id res chain seq x y z
N MET A 1 -10.83 -3.88 -3.92
CA MET A 1 -10.22 -3.28 -5.13
C MET A 1 -10.76 -1.88 -5.33
N ALA A 2 -10.17 -1.11 -6.25
CA ALA A 2 -10.66 0.22 -6.57
C ALA A 2 -12.02 0.16 -7.28
N ASN A 3 -12.93 1.05 -6.89
CA ASN A 3 -14.24 1.18 -7.51
C ASN A 3 -14.26 2.34 -8.53
N HIS A 4 -15.23 2.31 -9.44
CA HIS A 4 -15.43 3.42 -10.37
C HIS A 4 -15.76 4.71 -9.59
N SER A 5 -15.11 5.82 -9.96
CA SER A 5 -15.31 7.14 -9.34
C SER A 5 -14.97 7.19 -7.83
N GLN A 6 -14.02 6.37 -7.39
CA GLN A 6 -13.52 6.40 -6.01
C GLN A 6 -12.61 7.63 -5.78
N PHE A 7 -12.81 8.32 -4.64
CA PHE A 7 -12.04 9.51 -4.27
C PHE A 7 -10.95 9.25 -3.23
N GLY A 8 -11.19 8.34 -2.28
CA GLY A 8 -10.26 8.02 -1.19
C GLY A 8 -9.51 6.70 -1.40
N PHE A 9 -8.89 6.22 -0.33
CA PHE A 9 -8.28 4.88 -0.30
C PHE A 9 -9.31 3.77 -0.49
N GLN A 10 -8.82 2.60 -0.91
CA GLN A 10 -9.60 1.36 -0.86
C GLN A 10 -9.83 0.94 0.60
N ASP A 11 -10.95 0.27 0.86
CA ASP A 11 -11.28 -0.21 2.19
C ASP A 11 -10.13 -1.06 2.75
N ALA A 12 -9.69 -0.70 3.96
CA ALA A 12 -8.63 -1.39 4.65
C ALA A 12 -9.00 -2.85 4.91
N SER A 13 -8.01 -3.73 4.78
CA SER A 13 -8.12 -5.18 5.03
C SER A 13 -7.05 -5.69 5.98
N SER A 14 -6.31 -4.79 6.61
CA SER A 14 -5.27 -5.05 7.60
C SER A 14 -5.29 -3.95 8.66
N PRO A 15 -4.86 -4.22 9.90
CA PRO A 15 -4.84 -3.20 10.95
C PRO A 15 -3.96 -1.99 10.58
N ILE A 16 -2.80 -2.24 9.95
CA ILE A 16 -1.91 -1.17 9.49
C ILE A 16 -2.59 -0.26 8.47
N MET A 17 -3.36 -0.81 7.54
CA MET A 17 -4.07 0.02 6.56
C MET A 17 -5.18 0.85 7.21
N GLU A 18 -5.80 0.37 8.28
CA GLU A 18 -6.77 1.17 9.06
C GLU A 18 -6.08 2.39 9.70
N GLU A 19 -4.95 2.17 10.38
CA GLU A 19 -4.12 3.24 10.96
C GLU A 19 -3.64 4.25 9.91
N LEU A 20 -3.25 3.78 8.72
CA LEU A 20 -2.85 4.65 7.61
C LEU A 20 -4.01 5.51 7.09
N VAL A 21 -5.23 4.99 7.05
CA VAL A 21 -6.43 5.76 6.67
C VAL A 21 -6.73 6.83 7.73
N GLU A 22 -6.65 6.49 9.02
CA GLU A 22 -6.85 7.46 10.10
C GLU A 22 -5.79 8.59 10.08
N PHE A 23 -4.52 8.22 9.88
CA PHE A 23 -3.44 9.20 9.77
C PHE A 23 -3.60 10.09 8.52
N HIS A 24 -4.01 9.51 7.40
CA HIS A 24 -4.31 10.28 6.21
C HIS A 24 -5.41 11.31 6.47
N ASP A 25 -6.51 10.94 7.12
CA ASP A 25 -7.61 11.86 7.41
C ASP A 25 -7.17 12.99 8.35
N HIS A 26 -6.33 12.67 9.35
CA HIS A 26 -5.70 13.67 10.20
C HIS A 26 -4.83 14.66 9.40
N ALA A 27 -3.96 14.15 8.53
CA ALA A 27 -3.10 14.97 7.69
C ALA A 27 -3.89 15.81 6.67
N LEU A 28 -4.93 15.23 6.06
CA LEU A 28 -5.80 15.91 5.11
C LEU A 28 -6.60 17.03 5.77
N MET A 29 -7.11 16.83 6.99
CA MET A 29 -7.77 17.89 7.77
C MET A 29 -6.84 19.09 7.99
N VAL A 30 -5.59 18.84 8.39
CA VAL A 30 -4.57 19.88 8.58
C VAL A 30 -4.29 20.60 7.25
N ALA A 31 -4.06 19.85 6.16
CA ALA A 31 -3.79 20.42 4.85
C ALA A 31 -4.96 21.30 4.34
N LEU A 32 -6.21 20.84 4.48
CA LEU A 32 -7.38 21.61 4.09
C LEU A 32 -7.56 22.88 4.92
N THR A 33 -7.24 22.83 6.22
CA THR A 33 -7.28 24.02 7.09
C THR A 33 -6.23 25.05 6.67
N ILE A 34 -5.01 24.62 6.35
CA ILE A 34 -3.96 25.53 5.87
C ILE A 34 -4.33 26.11 4.50
N CYS A 35 -4.74 25.27 3.55
CA CYS A 35 -5.12 25.71 2.21
C CYS A 35 -6.29 26.70 2.24
N SER A 36 -7.31 26.44 3.05
CA SER A 36 -8.46 27.34 3.20
C SER A 36 -8.08 28.66 3.88
N LEU A 37 -7.20 28.63 4.90
CA LEU A 37 -6.66 29.84 5.53
C LEU A 37 -5.88 30.70 4.53
N VAL A 38 -4.98 30.09 3.76
CA VAL A 38 -4.18 30.81 2.75
C VAL A 38 -5.08 31.41 1.68
N LEU A 39 -6.04 30.63 1.16
CA LEU A 39 -7.01 31.11 0.17
C LEU A 39 -7.84 32.27 0.71
N TYR A 40 -8.28 32.20 1.97
CA TYR A 40 -9.03 33.25 2.63
C TYR A 40 -8.20 34.54 2.78
N LEU A 41 -6.96 34.45 3.26
CA LEU A 41 -6.06 35.61 3.39
C LEU A 41 -5.76 36.25 2.04
N LEU A 42 -5.51 35.45 1.00
CA LEU A 42 -5.31 35.95 -0.36
C LEU A 42 -6.56 36.67 -0.88
N ALA A 43 -7.75 36.11 -0.68
CA ALA A 43 -9.00 36.75 -1.08
C ALA A 43 -9.21 38.08 -0.36
N LEU A 44 -8.93 38.15 0.96
CA LEU A 44 -9.00 39.41 1.72
C LEU A 44 -8.05 40.47 1.16
N MET A 45 -6.78 40.10 0.94
CA MET A 45 -5.76 41.03 0.44
C MET A 45 -6.12 41.59 -0.95
N LEU A 46 -6.77 40.79 -1.81
CA LEU A 46 -7.19 41.23 -3.14
C LEU A 46 -8.44 42.13 -3.12
N MET A 47 -9.28 42.02 -2.10
CA MET A 47 -10.50 42.82 -1.96
C MET A 47 -10.25 44.15 -1.26
N GLU A 48 -9.16 44.26 -0.51
CA GLU A 48 -8.83 45.44 0.27
C GLU A 48 -8.35 46.59 -0.63
N LYS A 49 -8.86 47.81 -0.36
CA LYS A 49 -8.53 49.02 -1.13
C LYS A 49 -7.63 49.97 -0.36
N LEU A 50 -7.51 49.78 0.95
CA LEU A 50 -6.64 50.58 1.80
C LEU A 50 -5.17 50.22 1.55
N SER A 51 -4.30 51.23 1.60
CA SER A 51 -2.84 51.05 1.52
C SER A 51 -2.19 51.54 2.81
N SER A 52 -1.12 50.88 3.22
CA SER A 52 -0.31 51.23 4.39
C SER A 52 1.16 51.42 4.00
N ASN A 53 1.89 52.13 4.86
CA ASN A 53 3.35 52.27 4.76
C ASN A 53 4.04 51.01 5.33
N THR A 54 5.36 50.92 5.18
CA THR A 54 6.18 49.84 5.74
C THR A 54 5.90 49.64 7.23
N VAL A 55 5.57 48.42 7.61
CA VAL A 55 5.36 47.98 9.01
C VAL A 55 6.48 47.01 9.37
N ASP A 56 6.89 47.01 10.64
CA ASP A 56 7.84 46.01 11.16
C ASP A 56 7.27 44.59 11.09
N ALA A 57 8.10 43.61 10.71
CA ALA A 57 7.68 42.24 10.41
C ALA A 57 8.02 41.24 11.52
N GLN A 58 8.82 41.61 12.51
CA GLN A 58 9.38 40.68 13.49
C GLN A 58 8.31 39.86 14.23
N GLU A 59 7.21 40.49 14.65
CA GLU A 59 6.14 39.82 15.40
C GLU A 59 5.36 38.81 14.52
N VAL A 60 5.11 39.14 13.25
CA VAL A 60 4.41 38.23 12.34
C VAL A 60 5.31 37.08 11.88
N GLU A 61 6.61 37.36 11.72
CA GLU A 61 7.63 36.37 11.42
C GLU A 61 7.76 35.30 12.51
N LEU A 62 7.69 35.71 13.77
CA LEU A 62 7.71 34.79 14.91
C LEU A 62 6.49 33.85 14.86
N ILE A 63 5.30 34.39 14.62
CA ILE A 63 4.05 33.63 14.60
C ILE A 63 4.04 32.59 13.47
N TRP A 64 4.33 33.01 12.23
CA TRP A 64 4.32 32.07 11.09
C TRP A 64 5.49 31.09 11.08
N THR A 65 6.47 31.24 11.97
CA THR A 65 7.57 30.28 12.12
C THR A 65 7.23 29.24 13.19
N ILE A 66 6.72 29.69 14.36
CA ILE A 66 6.37 28.79 15.47
C ILE A 66 5.12 27.96 15.13
N LEU A 67 4.09 28.56 14.52
CA LEU A 67 2.84 27.87 14.27
C LEU A 67 3.01 26.65 13.34
N PRO A 68 3.67 26.75 12.16
CA PRO A 68 3.93 25.58 11.33
C PRO A 68 4.81 24.53 12.01
N ALA A 69 5.78 24.94 12.84
CA ALA A 69 6.61 24.00 13.58
C ALA A 69 5.77 23.12 14.53
N ILE A 70 4.80 23.72 15.25
CA ILE A 70 3.85 22.97 16.10
C ILE A 70 3.00 22.02 15.26
N VAL A 71 2.48 22.48 14.11
CA VAL A 71 1.68 21.64 13.21
C VAL A 71 2.47 20.42 12.72
N LEU A 72 3.75 20.61 12.35
CA LEU A 72 4.61 19.51 11.92
C LEU A 72 4.85 18.49 13.04
N ILE A 73 5.02 18.93 14.30
CA ILE A 73 5.16 18.02 15.44
C ILE A 73 3.88 17.18 15.62
N LEU A 74 2.71 17.81 15.51
CA LEU A 74 1.42 17.11 15.64
C LEU A 74 1.21 16.06 14.55
N LEU A 75 1.71 16.28 13.33
CA LEU A 75 1.69 15.29 12.25
C LEU A 75 2.76 14.21 12.44
N ALA A 76 3.94 14.58 12.91
CA ALA A 76 5.08 13.66 13.04
C ALA A 76 4.86 12.57 14.10
N LEU A 77 4.22 12.91 15.23
CA LEU A 77 4.01 11.96 16.33
C LEU A 77 3.18 10.71 15.92
N PRO A 78 1.95 10.82 15.38
CA PRO A 78 1.20 9.66 14.91
C PRO A 78 1.89 8.97 13.72
N SER A 79 2.53 9.72 12.82
CA SER A 79 3.27 9.14 11.70
C SER A 79 4.39 8.21 12.14
N LEU A 80 5.20 8.64 13.12
CA LEU A 80 6.29 7.84 13.66
C LEU A 80 5.76 6.62 14.43
N GLN A 81 4.66 6.76 15.17
CA GLN A 81 4.04 5.62 15.84
C GLN A 81 3.66 4.53 14.84
N ILE A 82 2.99 4.89 13.74
CA ILE A 82 2.62 3.93 12.67
C ILE A 82 3.87 3.33 12.03
N LEU A 83 4.89 4.13 11.74
CA LEU A 83 6.15 3.64 11.18
C LEU A 83 6.77 2.53 12.05
N TYR A 84 6.80 2.71 13.37
CA TYR A 84 7.33 1.70 14.28
C TYR A 84 6.42 0.47 14.40
N MET A 85 5.09 0.64 14.37
CA MET A 85 4.16 -0.51 14.31
C MET A 85 4.34 -1.35 13.04
N MET A 86 4.67 -0.73 11.91
CA MET A 86 4.92 -1.42 10.65
C MET A 86 6.27 -2.18 10.64
N ASP A 87 7.26 -1.69 11.37
CA ASP A 87 8.61 -2.28 11.44
C ASP A 87 8.72 -3.35 12.55
N GLU A 88 7.71 -3.49 13.41
CA GLU A 88 7.69 -4.50 14.45
C GLU A 88 7.68 -5.91 13.83
N ILE A 89 8.75 -6.66 14.08
CA ILE A 89 8.93 -7.99 13.53
C ILE A 89 8.27 -9.00 14.45
N ASP A 90 7.02 -9.33 14.14
CA ASP A 90 6.36 -10.48 14.74
C ASP A 90 7.01 -11.80 14.28
N GLU A 91 6.89 -12.84 15.12
CA GLU A 91 7.11 -14.22 14.68
C GLU A 91 6.01 -14.57 13.67
N PRO A 92 6.33 -14.80 12.37
CA PRO A 92 5.30 -15.03 11.36
C PRO A 92 4.79 -16.46 11.44
N ASP A 93 3.50 -16.62 11.20
CA ASP A 93 2.86 -17.93 11.04
C ASP A 93 3.11 -18.54 9.65
N LEU A 94 3.37 -17.68 8.65
CA LEU A 94 3.63 -18.09 7.27
C LEU A 94 4.68 -17.18 6.63
N THR A 95 5.68 -17.78 5.98
CA THR A 95 6.65 -17.09 5.13
C THR A 95 6.46 -17.45 3.66
N LEU A 96 6.30 -16.43 2.82
CA LEU A 96 6.30 -16.56 1.37
C LEU A 96 7.32 -15.63 0.72
N LYS A 97 7.85 -16.04 -0.41
CA LYS A 97 8.77 -15.23 -1.21
C LYS A 97 8.12 -14.88 -2.53
N ALA A 98 8.09 -13.60 -2.85
CA ALA A 98 7.61 -13.05 -4.10
C ALA A 98 8.80 -12.59 -4.95
N ILE A 99 8.87 -13.11 -6.17
CA ILE A 99 9.96 -12.85 -7.11
C ILE A 99 9.38 -12.16 -8.33
N GLY A 100 9.84 -10.93 -8.61
CA GLY A 100 9.47 -10.18 -9.80
C GLY A 100 10.25 -10.64 -11.04
N HIS A 101 9.52 -10.81 -12.15
CA HIS A 101 10.03 -11.14 -13.47
C HIS A 101 9.40 -10.23 -14.53
N GLN A 102 10.03 -10.06 -15.68
CA GLN A 102 9.44 -9.46 -16.88
C GLN A 102 8.56 -10.49 -17.61
N TRP A 103 7.23 -10.45 -17.56
CA TRP A 103 6.33 -9.59 -16.78
C TRP A 103 5.29 -10.44 -16.06
N TYR A 104 5.68 -11.01 -14.93
CA TYR A 104 4.88 -11.88 -14.07
C TYR A 104 5.52 -11.98 -12.68
N TRP A 105 4.84 -12.64 -11.74
CA TRP A 105 5.36 -12.90 -10.41
C TRP A 105 5.49 -14.41 -10.17
N SER A 106 6.58 -14.84 -9.54
CA SER A 106 6.70 -16.21 -9.01
C SER A 106 6.59 -16.16 -7.49
N TYR A 107 5.93 -17.16 -6.91
CA TYR A 107 5.75 -17.29 -5.47
C TYR A 107 6.33 -18.61 -4.98
N GLU A 108 7.07 -18.54 -3.87
CA GLU A 108 7.63 -19.71 -3.17
C GLU A 108 7.12 -19.69 -1.73
N TYR A 109 6.42 -20.75 -1.31
CA TYR A 109 5.98 -20.93 0.06
C TYR A 109 7.06 -21.69 0.83
N THR A 110 7.91 -20.99 1.56
CA THR A 110 9.18 -21.54 2.07
C THR A 110 9.01 -22.52 3.23
N ASP A 111 7.87 -22.46 3.93
CA ASP A 111 7.55 -23.36 5.04
C ASP A 111 7.05 -24.73 4.56
N PHE A 112 6.69 -24.83 3.28
CA PHE A 112 6.24 -26.06 2.64
C PHE A 112 7.31 -26.57 1.68
N LYS A 113 7.32 -27.88 1.47
CA LYS A 113 8.24 -28.49 0.52
C LYS A 113 7.67 -28.37 -0.90
N ASP A 114 8.49 -27.86 -1.82
CA ASP A 114 8.22 -27.81 -3.27
C ASP A 114 6.96 -27.03 -3.70
N LEU A 115 6.42 -26.14 -2.85
CA LEU A 115 5.27 -25.30 -3.20
C LEU A 115 5.72 -23.99 -3.86
N THR A 116 5.82 -24.03 -5.18
CA THR A 116 6.20 -22.88 -6.03
C THR A 116 5.32 -22.79 -7.27
N PHE A 117 4.92 -21.59 -7.66
CA PHE A 117 4.18 -21.38 -8.90
C PHE A 117 4.38 -19.97 -9.47
N ASP A 118 4.10 -19.84 -10.78
CA ASP A 118 4.08 -18.56 -11.47
C ASP A 118 2.64 -18.02 -11.55
N SER A 119 2.54 -16.69 -11.53
CA SER A 119 1.29 -15.94 -11.56
C SER A 119 1.33 -14.93 -12.70
N TYR A 120 0.60 -15.24 -13.76
CA TYR A 120 0.46 -14.43 -14.97
C TYR A 120 -0.91 -13.77 -15.02
N MET A 121 -0.97 -12.58 -15.62
CA MET A 121 -2.23 -11.91 -15.91
C MET A 121 -3.07 -12.73 -16.90
N VAL A 122 -4.35 -12.95 -16.59
CA VAL A 122 -5.28 -13.59 -17.53
C VAL A 122 -5.54 -12.64 -18.72
N PRO A 123 -5.34 -13.07 -19.98
CA PRO A 123 -5.62 -12.26 -21.15
C PRO A 123 -7.09 -11.83 -21.20
N SER A 124 -7.37 -10.60 -21.64
CA SER A 124 -8.73 -10.06 -21.65
C SER A 124 -9.71 -10.84 -22.53
N THR A 125 -9.21 -11.61 -23.50
CA THR A 125 -9.99 -12.49 -24.37
C THR A 125 -10.43 -13.79 -23.68
N GLU A 126 -9.76 -14.17 -22.59
CA GLU A 126 -9.97 -15.42 -21.84
C GLU A 126 -10.67 -15.17 -20.50
N LEU A 127 -10.93 -13.90 -20.15
CA LEU A 127 -11.60 -13.53 -18.91
C LEU A 127 -13.05 -14.02 -18.88
N PRO A 128 -13.45 -14.78 -17.84
CA PRO A 128 -14.85 -15.13 -17.65
C PRO A 128 -15.70 -13.89 -17.33
N LEU A 129 -17.01 -13.98 -17.60
CA LEU A 129 -17.94 -12.87 -17.34
C LEU A 129 -17.93 -12.50 -15.85
N GLY A 130 -17.75 -11.22 -15.54
CA GLY A 130 -17.74 -10.68 -14.18
C GLY A 130 -16.34 -10.49 -13.58
N HIS A 131 -15.30 -11.01 -14.24
CA HIS A 131 -13.91 -10.82 -13.81
C HIS A 131 -13.29 -9.49 -14.24
N PHE A 132 -12.24 -9.09 -13.54
CA PHE A 132 -11.62 -7.78 -13.72
C PHE A 132 -10.50 -7.77 -14.77
N ARG A 133 -10.67 -6.92 -15.77
CA ARG A 133 -9.63 -6.66 -16.78
C ARG A 133 -8.36 -6.14 -16.11
N LEU A 134 -7.21 -6.71 -16.48
CA LEU A 134 -5.86 -6.36 -16.01
C LEU A 134 -5.53 -6.69 -14.54
N LEU A 135 -6.48 -7.27 -13.79
CA LEU A 135 -6.28 -7.56 -12.36
C LEU A 135 -6.29 -9.05 -12.05
N GLU A 136 -7.01 -9.86 -12.81
CA GLU A 136 -7.00 -11.31 -12.60
C GLU A 136 -5.67 -11.95 -13.01
N VAL A 137 -5.32 -12.99 -12.27
CA VAL A 137 -4.19 -13.88 -12.53
C VAL A 137 -4.66 -15.33 -12.65
N ASP A 138 -3.86 -16.16 -13.30
CA ASP A 138 -4.10 -17.60 -13.42
C ASP A 138 -3.96 -18.33 -12.07
N HIS A 139 -2.94 -17.99 -11.28
CA HIS A 139 -2.70 -18.53 -9.94
C HIS A 139 -2.61 -17.39 -8.92
N ARG A 140 -3.48 -17.44 -7.91
CA ARG A 140 -3.51 -16.48 -6.81
C ARG A 140 -2.62 -16.94 -5.66
N ILE A 141 -2.08 -15.98 -4.92
CA ILE A 141 -1.49 -16.29 -3.60
C ILE A 141 -2.64 -16.61 -2.66
N ILE A 142 -2.63 -17.76 -2.01
CA ILE A 142 -3.60 -18.11 -0.96
C ILE A 142 -2.91 -18.03 0.40
N ILE A 143 -3.52 -17.31 1.35
CA ILE A 143 -3.01 -17.14 2.71
C ILE A 143 -4.11 -17.41 3.75
N PRO A 144 -3.74 -17.83 4.97
CA PRO A 144 -4.67 -17.90 6.08
C PRO A 144 -5.02 -16.50 6.61
N MET A 145 -6.29 -16.25 6.87
CA MET A 145 -6.76 -15.04 7.55
C MET A 145 -6.36 -15.04 9.03
N GLU A 146 -6.25 -13.85 9.63
CA GLU A 146 -5.89 -13.67 11.06
C GLU A 146 -4.54 -14.28 11.45
N SER A 147 -3.62 -14.43 10.48
CA SER A 147 -2.26 -14.94 10.70
C SER A 147 -1.22 -13.91 10.25
N HIS A 148 -0.08 -13.89 10.94
CA HIS A 148 1.05 -13.02 10.60
C HIS A 148 1.78 -13.58 9.38
N VAL A 149 1.61 -12.94 8.23
CA VAL A 149 2.26 -13.34 6.97
C VAL A 149 3.50 -12.48 6.76
N ARG A 150 4.67 -13.14 6.67
CA ARG A 150 5.91 -12.52 6.21
C ARG A 150 6.07 -12.73 4.72
N ILE A 151 6.25 -11.66 3.97
CA ILE A 151 6.60 -11.71 2.55
C ILE A 151 8.02 -11.20 2.32
N ILE A 152 8.82 -12.02 1.64
CA ILE A 152 10.16 -11.66 1.19
C ILE A 152 10.07 -11.29 -0.29
N VAL A 153 10.39 -10.05 -0.63
CA VAL A 153 10.23 -9.50 -1.98
C VAL A 153 11.60 -9.30 -2.63
N THR A 154 11.77 -9.85 -3.83
CA THR A 154 13.00 -9.73 -4.64
C THR A 154 12.69 -9.81 -6.13
N ALA A 155 13.69 -9.68 -7.00
CA ALA A 155 13.53 -9.80 -8.45
C ALA A 155 14.67 -10.61 -9.07
N ASN A 156 14.38 -11.22 -10.22
CA ASN A 156 15.38 -11.99 -10.99
C ASN A 156 15.95 -11.24 -12.20
N ASP A 157 15.38 -10.09 -12.57
CA ASP A 157 15.80 -9.30 -13.74
C ASP A 157 15.99 -7.80 -13.46
N VAL A 158 14.91 -7.02 -13.49
CA VAL A 158 14.89 -5.57 -13.30
C VAL A 158 14.21 -5.20 -11.98
N LEU A 159 14.08 -3.90 -11.70
CA LEU A 159 13.30 -3.44 -10.57
C LEU A 159 11.81 -3.70 -10.81
N HIS A 160 11.14 -4.18 -9.78
CA HIS A 160 9.67 -4.27 -9.69
C HIS A 160 9.25 -3.77 -8.30
N SER A 161 7.95 -3.72 -8.02
CA SER A 161 7.47 -3.41 -6.67
C SER A 161 6.17 -4.15 -6.40
N TRP A 162 6.19 -4.98 -5.37
CA TRP A 162 5.06 -5.79 -4.94
C TRP A 162 4.16 -4.93 -4.05
N ALA A 163 2.94 -4.66 -4.50
CA ALA A 163 2.04 -3.74 -3.81
C ALA A 163 0.61 -4.26 -3.79
N VAL A 164 0.00 -4.26 -2.60
CA VAL A 164 -1.42 -4.61 -2.39
C VAL A 164 -2.06 -3.50 -1.53
N PRO A 165 -2.72 -2.51 -2.17
CA PRO A 165 -3.16 -1.30 -1.49
C PRO A 165 -4.11 -1.51 -0.30
N THR A 166 -5.03 -2.48 -0.38
CA THR A 166 -5.97 -2.76 0.73
C THR A 166 -5.27 -3.29 1.98
N LEU A 167 -4.04 -3.80 1.84
CA LEU A 167 -3.22 -4.29 2.94
C LEU A 167 -2.21 -3.25 3.41
N GLY A 168 -2.15 -2.07 2.79
CA GLY A 168 -1.16 -1.04 3.15
C GLY A 168 0.28 -1.45 2.86
N VAL A 169 0.50 -2.46 2.01
CA VAL A 169 1.83 -3.00 1.71
C VAL A 169 2.29 -2.56 0.33
N LYS A 170 3.51 -2.02 0.27
CA LYS A 170 4.28 -1.81 -0.95
C LYS A 170 5.76 -2.04 -0.65
N THR A 171 6.41 -2.92 -1.39
CA THR A 171 7.84 -3.21 -1.21
C THR A 171 8.52 -3.46 -2.55
N ASP A 172 9.63 -2.78 -2.77
CA ASP A 172 10.38 -2.91 -4.01
C ASP A 172 11.08 -4.27 -4.09
N ALA A 173 10.98 -4.89 -5.26
CA ALA A 173 11.66 -6.10 -5.66
C ALA A 173 12.94 -5.70 -6.38
N ILE A 174 14.07 -5.86 -5.70
CA ILE A 174 15.39 -5.42 -6.17
C ILE A 174 16.27 -6.65 -6.42
N PRO A 175 16.82 -6.83 -7.63
CA PRO A 175 17.71 -7.95 -7.91
C PRO A 175 18.90 -7.98 -6.97
N GLY A 176 19.15 -9.13 -6.35
CA GLY A 176 20.24 -9.31 -5.38
C GLY A 176 19.95 -8.79 -3.97
N ARG A 177 18.73 -8.33 -3.67
CA ARG A 177 18.30 -7.94 -2.32
C ARG A 177 16.99 -8.63 -1.94
N LEU A 178 16.94 -9.15 -0.71
CA LEU A 178 15.74 -9.71 -0.11
C LEU A 178 15.13 -8.65 0.82
N ASN A 179 14.08 -7.97 0.36
CA ASN A 179 13.33 -7.06 1.22
C ASN A 179 12.24 -7.84 1.96
N GLN A 180 11.92 -7.43 3.17
CA GLN A 180 10.89 -8.06 3.99
C GLN A 180 9.81 -7.05 4.32
N THR A 181 8.57 -7.49 4.33
CA THR A 181 7.44 -6.80 4.96
C THR A 181 6.50 -7.85 5.55
N SER A 182 5.71 -7.47 6.55
CA SER A 182 4.68 -8.32 7.15
C SER A 182 3.31 -7.68 6.97
N PHE A 183 2.27 -8.50 7.01
CA PHE A 183 0.90 -8.03 7.08
C PHE A 183 -0.01 -9.12 7.66
N ILE A 184 -1.20 -8.70 8.09
CA ILE A 184 -2.28 -9.58 8.57
C ILE A 184 -3.53 -9.21 7.78
N THR A 185 -4.29 -10.21 7.33
CA THR A 185 -5.63 -9.98 6.76
C THR A 185 -6.69 -10.23 7.83
N THR A 186 -7.56 -9.25 8.09
CA THR A 186 -8.60 -9.33 9.14
C THR A 186 -9.89 -10.02 8.68
N ARG A 187 -10.02 -10.29 7.39
CA ARG A 187 -11.22 -10.91 6.82
C ARG A 187 -10.89 -11.78 5.60
N PRO A 188 -11.70 -12.80 5.30
CA PRO A 188 -11.56 -13.56 4.06
C PRO A 188 -11.93 -12.68 2.86
N GLY A 189 -11.32 -12.96 1.71
CA GLY A 189 -11.60 -12.24 0.47
C GLY A 189 -10.45 -12.23 -0.51
N ILE A 190 -10.66 -11.52 -1.63
CA ILE A 190 -9.67 -11.37 -2.70
C ILE A 190 -9.20 -9.93 -2.75
N PHE A 191 -7.90 -9.73 -2.61
CA PHE A 191 -7.23 -8.44 -2.58
C PHE A 191 -6.32 -8.31 -3.80
N TYR A 192 -6.47 -7.19 -4.51
CA TYR A 192 -5.79 -6.96 -5.78
C TYR A 192 -4.68 -5.94 -5.62
N GLY A 193 -3.61 -6.14 -6.35
CA GLY A 193 -2.43 -5.31 -6.42
C GLY A 193 -1.89 -5.21 -7.85
N GLN A 194 -0.94 -4.31 -8.07
CA GLN A 194 -0.24 -4.16 -9.35
C GLN A 194 1.22 -3.82 -9.11
N CYS A 195 2.08 -4.17 -10.07
CA CYS A 195 3.47 -3.74 -10.04
C CYS A 195 3.56 -2.22 -9.96
N SER A 196 4.33 -1.72 -8.98
CA SER A 196 4.39 -0.29 -8.64
C SER A 196 5.76 0.35 -8.90
N GLU A 197 6.57 -0.26 -9.76
CA GLU A 197 7.87 0.23 -10.22
C GLU A 197 8.06 -0.08 -11.72
N ILE A 198 8.62 0.86 -12.49
CA ILE A 198 8.67 0.74 -13.95
C ILE A 198 9.60 -0.39 -14.39
N CYS A 199 9.04 -1.45 -15.01
CA CYS A 199 9.77 -2.67 -15.34
C CYS A 199 9.77 -3.05 -16.84
N GLY A 200 9.38 -2.12 -17.72
CA GLY A 200 9.46 -2.30 -19.18
C GLY A 200 8.10 -2.40 -19.88
N ALA A 201 8.07 -3.05 -21.05
CA ALA A 201 6.95 -3.00 -22.00
C ALA A 201 5.61 -3.41 -21.40
N ASN A 202 5.59 -4.48 -20.58
CA ASN A 202 4.35 -4.97 -19.97
C ASN A 202 4.23 -4.62 -18.48
N HIS A 203 4.82 -3.50 -18.03
CA HIS A 203 4.72 -3.04 -16.65
C HIS A 203 3.28 -3.00 -16.11
N SER A 204 2.31 -2.59 -16.93
CA SER A 204 0.89 -2.52 -16.54
C SER A 204 0.15 -3.87 -16.55
N TYR A 205 0.81 -4.97 -16.89
CA TYR A 205 0.18 -6.28 -17.16
C TYR A 205 0.74 -7.42 -16.30
N MET A 206 1.23 -7.10 -15.10
CA MET A 206 1.68 -8.08 -14.10
C MET A 206 1.04 -7.81 -12.72
N PRO A 207 -0.28 -8.04 -12.60
CA PRO A 207 -1.01 -7.80 -11.36
C PRO A 207 -0.66 -8.81 -10.27
N ILE A 208 -1.14 -8.53 -9.07
CA ILE A 208 -0.97 -9.36 -7.87
C ILE A 208 -2.37 -9.65 -7.34
N VAL A 209 -2.63 -10.90 -6.97
CA VAL A 209 -3.89 -11.29 -6.33
C VAL A 209 -3.60 -12.13 -5.10
N VAL A 210 -4.08 -11.65 -3.96
CA VAL A 210 -4.00 -12.31 -2.66
C VAL A 210 -5.40 -12.76 -2.26
N GLU A 211 -5.57 -14.03 -2.00
CA GLU A 211 -6.80 -14.64 -1.52
C GLU A 211 -6.62 -15.05 -0.06
N SER A 212 -7.37 -14.40 0.83
CA SER A 212 -7.40 -14.71 2.26
C SER A 212 -8.53 -15.67 2.56
N THR A 213 -8.21 -16.78 3.23
CA THR A 213 -9.13 -17.88 3.52
C THR A 213 -9.03 -18.33 4.98
N PRO A 214 -10.05 -19.01 5.54
CA PRO A 214 -9.90 -19.67 6.83
C PRO A 214 -8.78 -20.72 6.79
N LEU A 215 -8.08 -20.90 7.91
CA LEU A 215 -6.93 -21.81 8.01
C LEU A 215 -7.20 -23.22 7.46
N THR A 216 -8.38 -23.77 7.72
CA THR A 216 -8.77 -25.10 7.23
C THR A 216 -8.80 -25.20 5.71
N HIS A 217 -9.20 -24.13 5.01
CA HIS A 217 -9.18 -24.06 3.55
C HIS A 217 -7.75 -23.93 3.03
N PHE A 218 -6.94 -23.09 3.66
CA PHE A 218 -5.52 -22.95 3.34
C PHE A 218 -4.76 -24.29 3.46
N GLU A 219 -4.96 -25.04 4.55
CA GLU A 219 -4.36 -26.37 4.75
C GLU A 219 -4.84 -27.39 3.70
N SER A 220 -6.14 -27.37 3.36
CA SER A 220 -6.68 -28.24 2.32
C SER A 220 -6.09 -27.92 0.94
N TRP A 221 -5.85 -26.64 0.65
CA TRP A 221 -5.25 -26.20 -0.60
C TRP A 221 -3.76 -26.55 -0.67
N SER A 222 -3.00 -26.28 0.39
CA SER A 222 -1.55 -26.54 0.41
C SER A 222 -1.22 -28.03 0.36
N SER A 223 -2.07 -28.89 0.96
CA SER A 223 -1.92 -30.34 0.87
C SER A 223 -2.17 -30.92 -0.54
N LEU A 224 -3.02 -30.30 -1.35
CA LEU A 224 -3.27 -30.72 -2.74
C LEU A 224 -2.10 -30.42 -3.68
N LEU A 225 -1.30 -29.40 -3.37
CA LEU A 225 -0.16 -28.98 -4.20
C LEU A 225 1.17 -29.58 -3.75
N SER A 226 1.24 -30.10 -2.52
CA SER A 226 2.42 -30.78 -1.97
C SER A 226 2.41 -32.30 -2.17
N SER A 227 1.35 -32.85 -2.77
CA SER A 227 1.24 -34.27 -3.17
C SER A 227 1.66 -34.50 -4.61
#